data_AF-A0ABD6U843-F1
#
_entry.id   AF-A0ABD6U843-F1
#
_cell.length_a   1.000
_cell.length_b   1.000
_cell.length_c   1.000
_cell.angle_alpha   90.00
_cell.angle_beta   90.00
_cell.angle_gamma   90.00
#
_symmetry.space_group_name_H-M   'P 1'
#
loop_
_entity.id
_entity.type
_entity.pdbx_description
1 polymer ?
#
loop_
_entity_poly.entity_id
_entity_poly.type
_entity_poly.pdbx_seq_one_letter_code
_entity_poly.pdbx_strand_id
1 'polypeptide(L)'
;MDLPPALIKLQQQHKPEVIHDAHAERARRYAEGAPQRQVEATARALPDSLFASHPEVVQATHQATTARNRVERMTKTSKQAIATLVTELEAEAKSAADAVQLAAIDDAIAGDSAFPLALAAMEHHSKALQRLQAARMASEVLSKAPMSLGEYWEQAQKSEAARNELVLRLKREHLQAHPELLQEHQPASS
;
A
#
# COMPACT_ATOMS: atom_id res chain seq x y z
N MET A 1 -55.52 17.53 -64.50
CA MET A 1 -55.57 16.66 -63.31
C MET A 1 -54.45 17.12 -62.41
N ASP A 2 -54.72 18.16 -61.62
CA ASP A 2 -53.75 18.80 -60.73
C ASP A 2 -53.78 18.12 -59.36
N LEU A 3 -52.59 17.80 -58.84
CA LEU A 3 -52.39 17.19 -57.53
C LEU A 3 -52.47 18.25 -56.41
N PRO A 4 -53.03 17.92 -55.22
CA PRO A 4 -53.35 18.89 -54.17
C PRO A 4 -52.12 19.38 -53.36
N PRO A 5 -52.15 20.62 -52.83
CA PRO A 5 -51.01 21.32 -52.23
C PRO A 5 -50.60 20.85 -50.82
N ALA A 6 -51.15 19.74 -50.33
CA ALA A 6 -50.87 19.23 -48.98
C ALA A 6 -49.50 18.52 -48.85
N LEU A 7 -48.78 18.28 -49.95
CA LEU A 7 -47.46 17.63 -49.95
C LEU A 7 -46.26 18.60 -49.87
N ILE A 8 -46.50 19.92 -49.86
CA ILE A 8 -45.41 20.92 -49.87
C ILE A 8 -44.94 21.30 -48.44
N LYS A 9 -45.65 20.89 -47.39
CA LYS A 9 -45.34 21.27 -45.99
C LYS A 9 -44.59 20.23 -45.16
N LEU A 10 -44.06 19.18 -45.76
CA LEU A 10 -43.28 18.15 -45.06
C LEU A 10 -41.85 17.99 -45.59
N GLN A 11 -41.31 19.04 -46.23
CA GLN A 11 -39.94 19.07 -46.76
C GLN A 11 -39.10 20.25 -46.27
N GLN A 12 -39.49 20.93 -45.19
CA GLN A 12 -38.73 22.09 -44.66
C GLN A 12 -38.32 21.98 -43.19
N GLN A 13 -38.31 20.78 -42.59
CA GLN A 13 -37.95 20.64 -41.17
C GLN A 13 -36.84 19.66 -40.82
N HIS A 14 -36.11 19.09 -41.79
CA HIS A 14 -34.93 18.31 -41.47
C HIS A 14 -33.70 18.98 -42.06
N LYS A 15 -33.12 19.90 -41.30
CA LYS A 15 -31.71 20.30 -41.42
C LYS A 15 -30.86 19.10 -40.96
N PRO A 16 -30.13 18.41 -41.83
CA PRO A 16 -29.20 17.37 -41.42
C PRO A 16 -27.80 17.99 -41.27
N GLU A 17 -27.62 18.91 -40.33
CA GLU A 17 -26.31 19.59 -40.18
C GLU A 17 -25.64 19.41 -38.81
N VAL A 18 -26.25 18.72 -37.84
CA VAL A 18 -25.68 18.66 -36.47
C VAL A 18 -25.07 17.30 -36.11
N ILE A 19 -25.37 16.23 -36.85
CA ILE A 19 -24.88 14.87 -36.52
C ILE A 19 -23.48 14.62 -37.08
N HIS A 20 -23.13 15.21 -38.23
CA HIS A 20 -21.81 15.03 -38.85
C HIS A 20 -20.68 15.67 -38.03
N ASP A 21 -20.93 16.84 -37.43
CA ASP A 21 -19.93 17.52 -36.61
C ASP A 21 -19.63 16.77 -35.30
N ALA A 22 -20.65 16.22 -34.62
CA ALA A 22 -20.45 15.49 -33.36
C ALA A 22 -19.68 14.17 -33.54
N HIS A 23 -19.79 13.53 -34.71
CA HIS A 23 -19.01 12.34 -35.07
C HIS A 23 -17.59 12.70 -35.51
N ALA A 24 -17.43 13.76 -36.31
CA ALA A 24 -16.12 14.26 -36.72
C ALA A 24 -15.31 14.79 -35.53
N GLU A 25 -15.95 15.49 -34.59
CA GLU A 25 -15.31 16.01 -33.38
C GLU A 25 -14.96 14.89 -32.40
N ARG A 26 -15.81 13.86 -32.27
CA ARG A 26 -15.41 12.61 -31.58
C ARG A 26 -14.21 11.97 -32.27
N ALA A 27 -14.26 11.75 -33.59
CA ALA A 27 -13.17 11.14 -34.34
C ALA A 27 -11.84 11.92 -34.19
N ARG A 28 -11.88 13.26 -34.18
CA ARG A 28 -10.73 14.12 -33.89
C ARG A 28 -10.21 13.92 -32.47
N ARG A 29 -11.07 13.96 -31.44
CA ARG A 29 -10.67 13.66 -30.05
C ARG A 29 -10.10 12.25 -29.89
N TYR A 30 -10.63 11.28 -30.64
CA TYR A 30 -10.09 9.92 -30.68
C TYR A 30 -8.69 9.88 -31.34
N ALA A 31 -8.49 10.59 -32.45
CA ALA A 31 -7.20 10.69 -33.13
C ALA A 31 -6.16 11.46 -32.30
N GLU A 32 -6.55 12.55 -31.64
CA GLU A 32 -5.69 13.36 -30.77
C GLU A 32 -5.18 12.57 -29.55
N GLY A 33 -6.01 11.68 -28.99
CA GLY A 33 -5.62 10.80 -27.88
C GLY A 33 -5.05 9.44 -28.28
N ALA A 34 -4.92 9.14 -29.57
CA ALA A 34 -4.41 7.85 -30.05
C ALA A 34 -2.93 7.60 -29.67
N PRO A 35 -2.01 8.58 -29.79
CA PRO A 35 -0.61 8.38 -29.44
C PRO A 35 -0.39 8.14 -27.95
N GLN A 36 -1.06 8.88 -27.06
CA GLN A 36 -0.92 8.64 -25.62
C GLN A 36 -1.50 7.28 -25.21
N ARG A 37 -2.60 6.84 -25.84
CA ARG A 37 -3.15 5.50 -25.61
C ARG A 37 -2.22 4.39 -26.08
N GLN A 38 -1.50 4.61 -27.19
CA GLN A 38 -0.49 3.67 -27.67
C GLN A 38 0.69 3.58 -26.69
N VAL A 39 1.24 4.72 -26.25
CA VAL A 39 2.31 4.76 -25.23
C VAL A 39 1.85 4.07 -23.94
N GLU A 40 0.61 4.30 -23.50
CA GLU A 40 0.09 3.70 -22.29
C GLU A 40 -0.15 2.19 -22.42
N ALA A 41 -0.64 1.72 -23.58
CA ALA A 41 -0.78 0.29 -23.85
C ALA A 41 0.58 -0.41 -23.89
N THR A 42 1.56 0.18 -24.58
CA THR A 42 2.93 -0.36 -24.64
C THR A 42 3.60 -0.31 -23.27
N ALA A 43 3.42 0.76 -22.50
CA ALA A 43 3.93 0.85 -21.13
C ALA A 43 3.33 -0.25 -20.25
N ARG A 44 2.06 -0.61 -20.41
CA ARG A 44 1.47 -1.73 -19.65
C ARG A 44 2.00 -3.10 -20.11
N ALA A 45 2.38 -3.24 -21.37
CA ALA A 45 2.91 -4.48 -21.94
C ALA A 45 4.38 -4.75 -21.56
N LEU A 46 5.18 -3.71 -21.28
CA LEU A 46 6.56 -3.87 -20.83
C LEU A 46 6.63 -4.64 -19.50
N PRO A 47 7.61 -5.55 -19.32
CA PRO A 47 7.74 -6.31 -18.09
C PRO A 47 8.20 -5.44 -16.91
N ASP A 48 7.60 -5.64 -15.73
CA ASP A 48 7.95 -4.92 -14.49
C ASP A 48 9.40 -5.19 -14.05
N SER A 49 9.96 -6.35 -14.42
CA SER A 49 11.31 -6.77 -14.07
C SER A 49 12.40 -5.81 -14.58
N LEU A 50 12.12 -5.03 -15.63
CA LEU A 50 13.02 -4.00 -16.14
C LEU A 50 13.37 -2.93 -15.09
N PHE A 51 12.46 -2.68 -14.14
CA PHE A 51 12.60 -1.65 -13.11
C PHE A 51 12.78 -2.25 -11.71
N ALA A 52 12.92 -3.57 -11.58
CA ALA A 52 12.98 -4.25 -10.30
C ALA A 52 14.18 -3.81 -9.43
N SER A 53 15.29 -3.40 -10.05
CA SER A 53 16.48 -2.89 -9.36
C SER A 53 16.47 -1.36 -9.16
N HIS A 54 15.43 -0.65 -9.63
CA HIS A 54 15.34 0.79 -9.47
C HIS A 54 15.16 1.14 -7.97
N PRO A 55 15.95 2.06 -7.39
CA PRO A 55 15.97 2.29 -5.94
C PRO A 55 14.58 2.66 -5.38
N GLU A 56 13.83 3.52 -6.08
CA GLU A 56 12.47 3.89 -5.68
C GLU A 56 11.50 2.69 -5.73
N VAL A 57 11.66 1.80 -6.72
CA VAL A 57 10.80 0.61 -6.87
C VAL A 57 11.12 -0.41 -5.78
N VAL A 58 12.40 -0.57 -5.42
CA VAL A 58 12.83 -1.41 -4.29
C VAL A 58 12.21 -0.89 -2.99
N GLN A 59 12.29 0.41 -2.73
CA GLN A 59 11.72 1.03 -1.54
C GLN A 59 10.18 0.88 -1.51
N ALA A 60 9.49 1.19 -2.60
CA ALA A 60 8.03 1.06 -2.69
C ALA A 60 7.58 -0.40 -2.55
N THR A 61 8.35 -1.35 -3.10
CA THR A 61 8.09 -2.78 -2.93
C THR A 61 8.25 -3.19 -1.46
N HIS A 62 9.31 -2.75 -0.80
CA HIS A 62 9.51 -3.05 0.63
C HIS A 62 8.36 -2.50 1.49
N GLN A 63 7.90 -1.28 1.21
CA GLN A 63 6.75 -0.68 1.91
C GLN A 63 5.46 -1.47 1.68
N ALA A 64 5.13 -1.79 0.42
CA ALA A 64 3.95 -2.57 0.07
C ALA A 64 3.97 -3.97 0.70
N THR A 65 5.12 -4.66 0.64
CA THR A 65 5.31 -5.97 1.28
C THR A 65 5.16 -5.87 2.80
N THR A 66 5.72 -4.84 3.44
CA THR A 66 5.61 -4.63 4.89
C THR A 66 4.16 -4.38 5.30
N ALA A 67 3.42 -3.54 4.58
CA ALA A 67 2.01 -3.26 4.85
C ALA A 67 1.14 -4.52 4.67
N ARG A 68 1.35 -5.28 3.59
CA ARG A 68 0.66 -6.55 3.34
C ARG A 68 0.94 -7.59 4.43
N ASN A 69 2.21 -7.78 4.78
CA ASN A 69 2.62 -8.72 5.82
C ASN A 69 2.03 -8.35 7.19
N ARG A 70 1.88 -7.05 7.48
CA ARG A 70 1.22 -6.59 8.71
C ARG A 70 -0.23 -7.03 8.73
N VAL A 71 -1.00 -6.79 7.66
CA VAL A 71 -2.39 -7.21 7.54
C VAL A 71 -2.51 -8.73 7.71
N GLU A 72 -1.66 -9.52 7.03
CA GLU A 72 -1.68 -10.98 7.13
C GLU A 72 -1.37 -11.49 8.54
N ARG A 73 -0.43 -10.86 9.25
CA ARG A 73 -0.14 -11.22 10.64
C ARG A 73 -1.29 -10.83 11.57
N MET A 74 -1.91 -9.68 11.35
CA MET A 74 -3.05 -9.22 12.15
C MET A 74 -4.27 -10.12 11.99
N THR A 75 -4.53 -10.64 10.79
CA THR A 75 -5.63 -11.60 10.58
C THR A 75 -5.35 -12.96 11.20
N LYS A 76 -4.08 -13.39 11.21
CA LYS A 76 -3.66 -14.67 11.82
C LYS A 76 -3.54 -14.61 13.34
N THR A 77 -3.22 -13.44 13.89
CA THR A 77 -2.96 -13.30 15.33
C THR A 77 -4.30 -13.25 16.07
N SER A 78 -4.52 -14.22 16.96
CA SER A 78 -5.73 -14.24 17.78
C SER A 78 -5.60 -13.23 18.94
N LYS A 79 -6.71 -12.58 19.30
CA LYS A 79 -6.78 -11.73 20.51
C LYS A 79 -6.32 -12.50 21.76
N GLN A 80 -6.63 -13.79 21.81
CA GLN A 80 -6.23 -14.67 22.91
C GLN A 80 -4.71 -14.86 23.00
N ALA A 81 -4.02 -15.04 21.87
CA ALA A 81 -2.56 -15.20 21.86
C ALA A 81 -1.86 -13.97 22.45
N ILE A 82 -2.34 -12.76 22.14
CA ILE A 82 -1.77 -11.52 22.68
C ILE A 82 -2.12 -11.34 24.15
N ALA A 83 -3.35 -11.69 24.55
CA ALA A 83 -3.73 -11.65 25.96
C ALA A 83 -2.84 -12.59 26.80
N THR A 84 -2.56 -13.80 26.31
CA THR A 84 -1.63 -14.74 26.96
C THR A 84 -0.23 -14.14 27.06
N LEU A 85 0.30 -13.57 25.98
CA LEU A 85 1.61 -12.93 25.98
C LEU A 85 1.71 -11.77 27.00
N VAL A 86 0.66 -10.96 27.11
CA VAL A 86 0.61 -9.87 28.10
C VAL A 86 0.68 -10.45 29.52
N THR A 87 -0.10 -11.49 29.83
CA THR A 87 -0.07 -12.16 31.14
C THR A 87 1.31 -12.76 31.45
N GLU A 88 1.96 -13.38 30.47
CA GLU A 88 3.32 -13.92 30.63
C GLU A 88 4.35 -12.81 30.92
N LEU A 89 4.27 -11.69 30.21
CA LEU A 89 5.14 -10.54 30.43
C LEU A 89 4.86 -9.82 31.76
N GLU A 90 3.62 -9.82 32.23
CA GLU A 90 3.27 -9.33 33.58
C GLU A 90 3.90 -10.20 34.67
N ALA A 91 3.85 -11.52 34.51
CA ALA A 91 4.50 -12.45 35.42
C ALA A 91 6.04 -12.29 35.38
N GLU A 92 6.63 -12.12 34.20
CA GLU A 92 8.07 -11.85 34.05
C GLU A 92 8.48 -10.54 34.73
N ALA A 93 7.74 -9.45 34.50
CA ALA A 93 8.04 -8.15 35.11
C ALA A 93 7.93 -8.21 36.64
N LYS A 94 6.93 -8.93 37.17
CA LYS A 94 6.78 -9.16 38.61
C LYS A 94 7.96 -9.96 39.17
N SER A 95 8.32 -11.06 38.52
CA SER A 95 9.46 -11.88 38.94
C SER A 95 10.77 -11.12 38.89
N ALA A 96 10.96 -10.24 37.90
CA ALA A 96 12.14 -9.38 37.80
C ALA A 96 12.17 -8.32 38.92
N ALA A 97 11.01 -7.77 39.31
CA ALA A 97 10.92 -6.85 40.44
C ALA A 97 11.28 -7.55 41.77
N ASP A 98 10.81 -8.78 41.98
CA ASP A 98 11.16 -9.59 43.16
C ASP A 98 12.68 -9.90 43.16
N ALA A 99 13.27 -10.19 42.00
CA ALA A 99 14.70 -10.43 41.86
C ALA A 99 15.56 -9.19 42.22
N VAL A 100 15.08 -7.97 41.89
CA VAL A 100 15.75 -6.73 42.32
C VAL A 100 15.78 -6.62 43.83
N GLN A 101 14.66 -6.94 44.51
CA GLN A 101 14.60 -6.86 45.97
C GLN A 101 15.56 -7.87 46.63
N LEU A 102 15.58 -9.11 46.14
CA LEU A 102 16.48 -10.14 46.65
C LEU A 102 17.95 -9.78 46.41
N ALA A 103 18.30 -9.33 45.21
CA ALA A 103 19.66 -8.93 44.89
C ALA A 103 20.14 -7.74 45.73
N ALA A 104 19.26 -6.77 46.03
CA ALA A 104 19.58 -5.66 46.92
C ALA A 104 19.81 -6.11 48.38
N ILE A 105 19.06 -7.12 48.85
CA ILE A 105 19.30 -7.73 50.16
C ILE A 105 20.66 -8.44 50.16
N ASP A 106 20.98 -9.21 49.12
CA ASP A 106 22.25 -9.93 49.00
C ASP A 106 23.45 -8.98 48.96
N ASP A 107 23.38 -7.90 48.18
CA ASP A 107 24.40 -6.85 48.15
C ASP A 107 24.57 -6.17 49.53
N ALA A 108 23.46 -5.91 50.23
CA ALA A 108 23.50 -5.31 51.57
C ALA A 108 24.11 -6.26 52.61
N ILE A 109 23.82 -7.56 52.53
CA ILE A 109 24.42 -8.60 53.38
C ILE A 109 25.93 -8.72 53.09
N ALA A 110 26.33 -8.62 51.82
CA ALA A 110 27.73 -8.63 51.40
C ALA A 110 28.48 -7.34 51.82
N GLY A 111 27.76 -6.28 52.20
CA GLY A 111 28.34 -4.97 52.52
C GLY A 111 28.75 -4.18 51.28
N ASP A 112 28.23 -4.55 50.11
CA ASP A 112 28.57 -3.94 48.83
C ASP A 112 27.79 -2.64 48.61
N SER A 113 28.44 -1.52 48.94
CA SER A 113 27.86 -0.17 48.76
C SER A 113 27.53 0.21 47.30
N ALA A 114 28.08 -0.54 46.32
CA ALA A 114 27.83 -0.31 44.90
C ALA A 114 26.58 -1.04 44.37
N PHE A 115 25.97 -1.95 45.15
CA PHE A 115 24.80 -2.75 44.77
C PHE A 115 24.89 -3.40 43.37
N PRO A 116 25.99 -4.09 43.04
CA PRO A 116 26.21 -4.60 41.68
C PRO A 116 25.16 -5.63 41.24
N LEU A 117 24.68 -6.50 42.13
CA LEU A 117 23.64 -7.49 41.79
C LEU A 117 22.29 -6.81 41.57
N ALA A 118 21.92 -5.86 42.44
CA ALA A 118 20.66 -5.14 42.31
C ALA A 118 20.63 -4.29 41.04
N LEU A 119 21.73 -3.63 40.67
CA LEU A 119 21.83 -2.85 39.44
C LEU A 119 21.63 -3.72 38.20
N ALA A 120 22.27 -4.89 38.13
CA ALA A 120 22.06 -5.83 37.04
C ALA A 120 20.60 -6.31 36.96
N ALA A 121 19.99 -6.65 38.10
CA ALA A 121 18.58 -7.04 38.17
C ALA A 121 17.64 -5.90 37.74
N MET A 122 17.97 -4.64 38.04
CA MET A 122 17.18 -3.47 37.64
C MET A 122 17.16 -3.29 36.12
N GLU A 123 18.28 -3.55 35.43
CA GLU A 123 18.31 -3.52 33.96
C GLU A 123 17.37 -4.57 33.35
N HIS A 124 17.36 -5.78 33.91
CA HIS A 124 16.46 -6.85 33.49
C HIS A 124 14.99 -6.46 33.72
N HIS A 125 14.67 -5.90 34.89
CA HIS A 125 13.33 -5.40 35.20
C HIS A 125 12.90 -4.27 34.25
N SER A 126 13.78 -3.32 33.94
CA SER A 126 13.51 -2.24 32.98
C SER A 126 13.17 -2.79 31.58
N LYS A 127 13.94 -3.77 31.09
CA LYS A 127 13.68 -4.44 29.81
C LYS A 127 12.36 -5.22 29.83
N ALA A 128 12.01 -5.86 30.95
CA ALA A 128 10.72 -6.55 31.09
C ALA A 128 9.54 -5.58 31.04
N LEU A 129 9.64 -4.43 31.71
CA LEU A 129 8.62 -3.37 31.67
C LEU A 129 8.45 -2.78 30.27
N GLN A 130 9.55 -2.52 29.55
CA GLN A 130 9.49 -2.02 28.17
C GLN A 130 8.78 -3.02 27.24
N ARG A 131 9.10 -4.31 27.36
CA ARG A 131 8.43 -5.38 26.60
C ARG A 131 6.94 -5.47 26.93
N LEU A 132 6.58 -5.41 28.22
CA LEU A 132 5.19 -5.39 28.67
C LEU A 132 4.42 -4.18 28.13
N GLN A 133 5.01 -2.99 28.16
CA GLN A 133 4.39 -1.79 27.60
C GLN A 133 4.13 -1.93 26.09
N ALA A 134 5.11 -2.41 25.33
CA ALA A 134 4.96 -2.66 23.90
C ALA A 134 3.86 -3.70 23.60
N ALA A 135 3.79 -4.78 24.40
CA ALA A 135 2.76 -5.80 24.26
C ALA A 135 1.35 -5.26 24.58
N ARG A 136 1.21 -4.41 25.61
CA ARG A 136 -0.05 -3.75 25.95
C ARG A 136 -0.53 -2.82 24.83
N MET A 137 0.37 -2.03 24.24
CA MET A 137 0.06 -1.18 23.09
C MET A 137 -0.41 -2.02 21.89
N ALA A 138 0.29 -3.13 21.59
CA ALA A 138 -0.11 -4.05 20.53
C ALA A 138 -1.50 -4.67 20.80
N SER A 139 -1.76 -5.07 22.04
CA SER A 139 -3.06 -5.59 22.49
C SER A 139 -4.18 -4.56 22.31
N GLU A 140 -3.93 -3.30 22.64
CA GLU A 140 -4.91 -2.23 22.47
C GLU A 140 -5.26 -1.98 21.00
N VAL A 141 -4.25 -1.92 20.12
CA VAL A 141 -4.45 -1.76 18.67
C VAL A 141 -5.28 -2.92 18.10
N LEU A 142 -5.06 -4.13 18.61
CA LEU A 142 -5.71 -5.35 18.15
C LEU A 142 -7.06 -5.63 18.83
N SER A 143 -7.32 -5.08 20.01
CA SER A 143 -8.64 -5.16 20.64
C SER A 143 -9.67 -4.30 19.89
N LYS A 144 -9.24 -3.17 19.32
CA LYS A 144 -9.98 -2.26 18.43
C LYS A 144 -10.19 -2.80 16.99
N ALA A 145 -9.91 -4.09 16.76
CA ALA A 145 -9.78 -4.78 15.47
C ALA A 145 -10.75 -4.43 14.33
N PRO A 146 -12.08 -4.30 14.49
CA PRO A 146 -12.93 -4.07 13.32
C PRO A 146 -12.64 -2.71 12.65
N MET A 147 -12.25 -1.69 13.43
CA MET A 147 -11.87 -0.39 12.86
C MET A 147 -10.41 -0.37 12.41
N SER A 148 -9.49 -0.93 13.19
CA SER A 148 -8.05 -0.89 12.85
C SER A 148 -7.70 -1.76 11.66
N LEU A 149 -8.33 -2.93 11.48
CA LEU A 149 -8.01 -3.81 10.35
C LEU A 149 -8.38 -3.18 8.99
N GLY A 150 -9.46 -2.39 8.93
CA GLY A 150 -9.86 -1.66 7.72
C GLY A 150 -8.81 -0.64 7.29
N GLU A 151 -8.31 0.14 8.25
CA GLU A 151 -7.27 1.16 8.01
C GLU A 151 -5.95 0.53 7.51
N TYR A 152 -5.54 -0.61 8.10
CA TYR A 152 -4.33 -1.31 7.64
C TYR A 152 -4.51 -1.94 6.25
N TRP A 153 -5.70 -2.44 5.93
CA TRP A 153 -6.03 -2.90 4.58
C TRP A 153 -5.96 -1.78 3.55
N GLU A 154 -6.56 -0.63 3.87
CA GLU A 154 -6.51 0.55 3.01
C GLU A 154 -5.06 1.02 2.82
N GLN A 155 -4.25 1.02 3.88
CA GLN A 155 -2.83 1.34 3.78
C GLN A 155 -2.07 0.37 2.87
N ALA A 156 -2.35 -0.94 2.97
CA ALA A 156 -1.73 -1.95 2.12
C ALA A 156 -2.11 -1.74 0.65
N GLN A 157 -3.38 -1.49 0.37
CA GLN A 157 -3.86 -1.19 -0.99
C GLN A 157 -3.24 0.09 -1.56
N LYS A 158 -3.18 1.17 -0.77
CA LYS A 158 -2.53 2.43 -1.17
C LYS A 158 -1.05 2.24 -1.48
N SER A 159 -0.35 1.46 -0.66
CA SER A 159 1.07 1.18 -0.87
C SER A 159 1.32 0.36 -2.14
N GLU A 160 0.45 -0.62 -2.44
CA GLU A 160 0.52 -1.39 -3.68
C GLU A 160 0.18 -0.56 -4.91
N ALA A 161 -0.86 0.27 -4.82
CA ALA A 161 -1.22 1.20 -5.89
C ALA A 161 -0.08 2.19 -6.18
N ALA A 162 0.53 2.78 -5.15
CA ALA A 162 1.67 3.69 -5.30
C ALA A 162 2.88 3.00 -5.96
N ARG A 163 3.19 1.75 -5.59
CA ARG A 163 4.23 0.96 -6.27
C ARG A 163 3.91 0.76 -7.75
N ASN A 164 2.67 0.36 -8.08
CA ASN A 164 2.27 0.09 -9.46
C ASN A 164 2.28 1.36 -10.31
N GLU A 165 1.85 2.49 -9.74
CA GLU A 165 1.88 3.80 -10.40
C GLU A 165 3.32 4.25 -10.65
N LEU A 166 4.22 4.08 -9.68
CA LEU A 166 5.64 4.35 -9.84
C LEU A 166 6.24 3.54 -10.99
N VAL A 167 6.00 2.23 -11.03
CA VAL A 167 6.49 1.37 -12.10
C VAL A 167 5.93 1.81 -13.45
N LEU A 168 4.63 2.11 -13.53
CA LEU A 168 4.01 2.57 -14.78
C LEU A 168 4.59 3.92 -15.24
N ARG A 169 4.89 4.83 -14.30
CA ARG A 169 5.57 6.11 -14.61
C ARG A 169 6.95 5.85 -15.22
N LEU A 170 7.77 5.00 -14.59
CA LEU A 170 9.11 4.67 -15.10
C LEU A 170 9.06 4.00 -16.48
N LYS A 171 8.05 3.16 -16.73
CA LYS A 171 7.82 2.58 -18.07
C LYS A 171 7.49 3.63 -19.12
N ARG A 172 6.67 4.63 -18.78
CA ARG A 172 6.35 5.75 -19.69
C ARG A 172 7.61 6.58 -19.99
N GLU A 173 8.40 6.88 -18.96
CA GLU A 173 9.67 7.60 -19.11
C GLU A 173 10.67 6.82 -19.98
N HIS A 174 10.74 5.50 -19.81
CA HIS A 174 11.57 4.63 -20.65
C HIS A 174 11.13 4.65 -22.12
N LEU A 175 9.83 4.56 -22.42
CA LEU A 175 9.33 4.66 -23.79
C LEU A 175 9.53 6.05 -24.41
N GLN A 176 9.55 7.11 -23.59
CA GLN A 176 9.89 8.45 -24.07
C GLN A 176 11.38 8.58 -24.41
N ALA A 177 12.25 7.92 -23.65
CA ALA A 177 13.69 7.87 -23.92
C ALA A 177 14.04 6.95 -25.11
N HIS A 178 13.19 5.95 -25.38
CA HIS A 178 13.37 4.93 -26.41
C HIS A 178 12.16 4.85 -27.37
N PRO A 179 11.93 5.89 -28.21
CA PRO A 179 10.79 5.94 -29.11
C PRO A 179 10.78 4.81 -30.16
N GLU A 180 11.92 4.19 -30.44
CA GLU A 180 12.05 3.01 -31.29
C GLU A 180 11.19 1.82 -30.82
N LEU A 181 11.00 1.66 -29.51
CA LEU A 181 10.21 0.57 -28.91
C LEU A 181 8.71 0.71 -29.18
N LEU A 182 8.24 1.89 -29.58
CA LEU A 182 6.85 2.12 -29.97
C LEU A 182 6.55 1.59 -31.39
N GLN A 183 7.57 1.36 -32.22
CA GLN A 183 7.43 0.92 -33.61
C GLN A 183 7.42 -0.61 -33.74
N GLU A 184 8.15 -1.33 -32.88
CA GLU A 184 8.22 -2.81 -32.89
C GLU A 184 6.88 -3.50 -32.59
N HIS A 185 5.93 -2.80 -31.98
CA HIS A 185 4.59 -3.32 -31.66
C HIS A 185 3.52 -3.00 -32.72
N GLN A 186 3.89 -2.47 -33.89
CA GLN A 186 2.94 -2.41 -35.00
C GLN A 186 2.68 -3.83 -35.54
N PRO A 187 1.43 -4.30 -35.59
CA PRO A 187 1.14 -5.52 -36.34
C PRO A 187 1.55 -5.27 -37.79
N ALA A 188 2.43 -6.13 -38.31
CA ALA A 188 2.82 -6.11 -39.72
C ALA A 188 1.54 -6.12 -40.55
N SER A 189 1.24 -4.98 -41.19
CA SER A 189 0.11 -4.86 -42.09
C SER A 189 0.41 -5.76 -43.29
N SER A 190 -0.29 -6.89 -43.37
CA SER A 190 -0.28 -7.80 -44.52
C SER A 190 -1.53 -7.57 -45.35
#